data_AF-A0A6M3MAW6-F1
#
_entry.id   AF-A0A6M3MAW6-F1
#
_cell.length_a   1.000
_cell.length_b   1.000
_cell.length_c   1.000
_cell.angle_alpha   90.00
_cell.angle_beta   90.00
_cell.angle_gamma   90.00
#
_symmetry.space_group_name_H-M   'P 1'
#
loop_
_entity.id
_entity.type
_entity.pdbx_description
1 polymer ?
#
loop_
_entity_poly.entity_id
_entity_poly.type
_entity_poly.pdbx_seq_one_letter_code
_entity_poly.pdbx_strand_id
1 'polypeptide(L)'
;MKYLVMPNEETTQAAIAIVIATDEEDAKEQYALAVGIKDHLFLEHVYDRAINWGLAETFMLVTDADHDHFAKTGTALIDERKFERRVKTFFIDHEEWATAYLNMWADRITPTNRLADCHPFPKSMLLHVYQNIDWIELIAIPTRELEVKRQ
;
A
#
# COMPACT_ATOMS: atom_id res chain seq x y z
N MET A 1 24.48 6.61 0.31
CA MET A 1 25.07 5.29 0.62
C MET A 1 24.39 4.23 -0.23
N LYS A 2 24.98 3.04 -0.40
CA LYS A 2 24.36 1.96 -1.20
C LYS A 2 23.67 0.95 -0.27
N TYR A 3 22.42 0.62 -0.58
CA TYR A 3 21.62 -0.36 0.15
C TYR A 3 21.20 -1.49 -0.77
N LEU A 4 21.16 -2.71 -0.25
CA LEU A 4 20.46 -3.84 -0.85
C LEU A 4 19.06 -3.85 -0.25
N VAL A 5 18.02 -3.73 -1.08
CA VAL A 5 16.63 -3.69 -0.62
C VAL A 5 15.86 -4.88 -1.22
N MET A 6 15.10 -5.56 -0.38
CA MET A 6 14.29 -6.73 -0.74
C MET A 6 13.05 -6.87 0.14
N PRO A 7 11.98 -7.53 -0.32
CA PRO A 7 10.85 -7.92 0.53
C PRO A 7 11.30 -8.89 1.63
N ASN A 8 10.71 -8.79 2.83
CA ASN A 8 10.92 -9.71 3.95
C ASN A 8 10.15 -11.04 3.81
N GLU A 9 9.27 -11.16 2.82
CA GLU A 9 8.48 -12.37 2.60
C GLU A 9 9.09 -13.23 1.49
N GLU A 10 9.34 -14.52 1.78
CA GLU A 10 9.81 -15.51 0.78
C GLU A 10 8.82 -15.70 -0.39
N THR A 11 7.55 -15.36 -0.17
CA THR A 11 6.45 -15.54 -1.14
C THR A 11 6.34 -14.43 -2.17
N THR A 12 7.02 -13.29 -2.00
CA THR A 12 6.99 -12.22 -3.00
C THR A 12 8.04 -12.47 -4.08
N GLN A 13 7.64 -12.66 -5.34
CA GLN A 13 8.57 -12.68 -6.49
C GLN A 13 9.20 -11.29 -6.79
N ALA A 14 9.11 -10.34 -5.85
CA ALA A 14 9.59 -8.98 -6.05
C ALA A 14 11.13 -8.96 -6.17
N ALA A 15 11.60 -8.15 -7.11
CA ALA A 15 13.02 -8.11 -7.48
C ALA A 15 13.88 -7.46 -6.41
N ILE A 16 14.92 -8.14 -5.95
CA ILE A 16 15.98 -7.54 -5.11
C ILE A 16 16.68 -6.43 -5.92
N ALA A 17 16.91 -5.27 -5.31
CA ALA A 17 17.60 -4.16 -5.98
C ALA A 17 18.64 -3.48 -5.08
N ILE A 18 19.66 -2.90 -5.71
CA ILE A 18 20.62 -2.02 -5.05
C ILE A 18 20.23 -0.58 -5.36
N VAL A 19 20.03 0.23 -4.31
CA VAL A 19 19.65 1.65 -4.41
C VAL A 19 20.68 2.55 -3.74
N ILE A 20 20.70 3.82 -4.13
CA ILE A 20 21.49 4.85 -3.47
C ILE A 20 20.54 5.70 -2.63
N ALA A 21 20.78 5.74 -1.32
CA ALA A 21 19.92 6.45 -0.37
C ALA A 21 20.71 7.03 0.81
N THR A 22 20.16 7.99 1.53
CA THR A 22 20.78 8.60 2.72
C THR A 22 20.71 7.69 3.95
N ASP A 23 19.61 6.96 4.10
CA ASP A 23 19.28 6.09 5.23
C ASP A 23 18.39 4.91 4.76
N GLU A 24 17.94 4.09 5.70
CA GLU A 24 17.11 2.90 5.41
C GLU A 24 15.71 3.25 4.90
N GLU A 25 15.09 4.32 5.41
CA GLU A 25 13.75 4.73 4.99
C GLU A 25 13.79 5.30 3.56
N ASP A 26 14.75 6.19 3.27
CA ASP A 26 15.00 6.65 1.90
C ASP A 26 15.33 5.47 0.97
N ALA A 27 16.05 4.44 1.45
CA ALA A 27 16.32 3.25 0.63
C ALA A 27 15.05 2.50 0.23
N LYS A 28 14.08 2.34 1.14
CA LYS A 28 12.77 1.73 0.84
C LYS A 28 11.98 2.57 -0.17
N GLU A 29 11.99 3.89 -0.03
CA GLU A 29 11.35 4.79 -0.99
C GLU A 29 11.99 4.70 -2.38
N GLN A 30 13.32 4.78 -2.46
CA GLN A 30 14.06 4.65 -3.72
C GLN A 30 13.81 3.28 -4.36
N TYR A 31 13.67 2.21 -3.56
CA TYR A 31 13.31 0.89 -4.06
C TYR A 31 11.90 0.86 -4.66
N ALA A 32 10.91 1.45 -3.97
CA ALA A 32 9.55 1.55 -4.47
C ALA A 32 9.47 2.33 -5.80
N LEU A 33 10.27 3.40 -5.94
CA LEU A 33 10.41 4.16 -7.18
C LEU A 33 11.11 3.36 -8.30
N ALA A 34 12.16 2.63 -7.95
CA ALA A 34 13.02 1.94 -8.92
C ALA A 34 12.43 0.62 -9.43
N VAL A 35 11.78 -0.14 -8.54
CA VAL A 35 11.23 -1.47 -8.80
C VAL A 35 9.71 -1.40 -8.88
N GLY A 36 9.05 -0.81 -7.88
CA GLY A 36 7.60 -0.80 -7.77
C GLY A 36 6.88 -0.10 -8.92
N ILE A 37 7.33 1.08 -9.35
CA ILE A 37 6.68 1.81 -10.46
C ILE A 37 6.89 1.12 -11.82
N LYS A 38 7.98 0.36 -11.97
CA LYS A 38 8.39 -0.25 -13.24
C LYS A 38 7.89 -1.67 -13.42
N ASP A 39 7.60 -2.37 -12.34
CA ASP A 39 7.06 -3.72 -12.39
C ASP A 39 5.53 -3.71 -12.48
N HIS A 40 5.02 -4.18 -13.62
CA HIS A 40 3.59 -4.37 -13.82
C HIS A 40 2.94 -5.28 -12.77
N LEU A 41 3.62 -6.35 -12.32
CA LEU A 41 3.08 -7.28 -11.32
C LEU A 41 2.96 -6.61 -9.96
N PHE A 42 3.91 -5.73 -9.63
CA PHE A 42 3.83 -4.93 -8.42
C PHE A 42 2.65 -3.97 -8.46
N LEU A 43 2.48 -3.23 -9.57
CA LEU A 43 1.36 -2.32 -9.73
C LEU A 43 0.03 -3.07 -9.74
N GLU A 44 -0.05 -4.24 -10.38
CA GLU A 44 -1.24 -5.10 -10.35
C GLU A 44 -1.54 -5.58 -8.93
N HIS A 45 -0.55 -6.02 -8.15
CA HIS A 45 -0.76 -6.44 -6.77
C HIS A 45 -1.21 -5.30 -5.85
N VAL A 46 -0.59 -4.12 -5.97
CA VAL A 46 -0.98 -2.94 -5.17
C VAL A 46 -2.34 -2.43 -5.62
N TYR A 47 -2.64 -2.42 -6.91
CA TYR A 47 -3.95 -2.07 -7.47
C TYR A 47 -5.03 -3.04 -7.01
N ASP A 48 -4.78 -4.35 -7.09
CA ASP A 48 -5.68 -5.38 -6.62
C ASP A 48 -5.94 -5.24 -5.12
N ARG A 49 -4.94 -4.97 -4.28
CA ARG A 49 -5.16 -4.74 -2.84
C ARG A 49 -5.84 -3.40 -2.55
N ALA A 50 -5.52 -2.37 -3.32
CA ALA A 50 -6.18 -1.07 -3.25
C ALA A 50 -7.66 -1.17 -3.58
N ILE A 51 -8.04 -2.09 -4.47
CA ILE A 51 -9.42 -2.23 -4.93
C ILE A 51 -10.14 -3.39 -4.24
N ASN A 52 -9.48 -4.48 -3.87
CA ASN A 52 -10.08 -5.70 -3.30
C ASN A 52 -10.00 -5.73 -1.77
N TRP A 53 -10.70 -4.79 -1.13
CA TRP A 53 -10.90 -4.71 0.32
C TRP A 53 -9.65 -4.43 1.15
N GLY A 54 -8.44 -4.79 0.74
CA GLY A 54 -7.22 -4.61 1.52
C GLY A 54 -7.02 -3.17 2.00
N LEU A 55 -7.26 -2.18 1.14
CA LEU A 55 -7.18 -0.76 1.53
C LEU A 55 -8.35 -0.32 2.41
N ALA A 56 -9.53 -0.87 2.19
CA ALA A 56 -10.68 -0.58 3.02
C ALA A 56 -10.49 -1.15 4.44
N GLU A 57 -9.92 -2.34 4.56
CA GLU A 57 -9.60 -2.97 5.85
C GLU A 57 -8.67 -2.10 6.69
N THR A 58 -7.63 -1.49 6.09
CA THR A 58 -6.75 -0.53 6.79
C THR A 58 -7.53 0.63 7.42
N PHE A 59 -8.64 1.06 6.81
CA PHE A 59 -9.48 2.13 7.34
C PHE A 59 -10.60 1.62 8.24
N MET A 60 -11.05 0.38 8.08
CA MET A 60 -12.15 -0.19 8.84
C MET A 60 -11.68 -0.83 10.14
N LEU A 61 -10.56 -1.54 10.11
CA LEU A 61 -10.03 -2.38 11.16
C LEU A 61 -8.75 -1.74 11.73
N VAL A 62 -8.92 -0.82 12.68
CA VAL A 62 -7.79 -0.05 13.24
C VAL A 62 -7.48 -0.48 14.67
N THR A 63 -8.50 -0.95 15.40
CA THR A 63 -8.35 -1.39 16.78
C THR A 63 -8.54 -2.89 16.89
N ASP A 64 -7.96 -3.53 17.90
CA ASP A 64 -8.15 -4.96 18.19
C ASP A 64 -9.64 -5.32 18.28
N ALA A 65 -10.47 -4.42 18.83
CA ALA A 65 -11.91 -4.58 18.89
C ALA A 65 -12.58 -4.61 17.50
N ASP A 66 -12.10 -3.80 16.54
CA ASP A 66 -12.60 -3.83 15.16
C ASP A 66 -12.28 -5.18 14.51
N HIS A 67 -11.04 -5.67 14.69
CA HIS A 67 -10.60 -6.98 14.18
C HIS A 67 -11.38 -8.14 14.80
N ASP A 68 -11.54 -8.15 16.12
CA ASP A 68 -12.27 -9.19 16.84
C ASP A 68 -13.74 -9.26 16.41
N HIS A 69 -14.38 -8.10 16.21
CA HIS A 69 -15.77 -8.05 15.75
C HIS A 69 -15.90 -8.52 14.30
N PHE A 70 -14.99 -8.08 13.41
CA PHE A 70 -14.98 -8.52 12.02
C PHE A 70 -14.75 -10.03 11.90
N ALA A 71 -13.80 -10.59 12.64
CA ALA A 71 -13.54 -12.03 12.66
C ALA A 71 -14.74 -12.86 13.12
N LYS A 72 -15.58 -12.31 14.02
CA LYS A 72 -16.78 -13.00 14.54
C LYS A 72 -18.01 -12.83 13.65
N THR A 73 -18.15 -11.69 12.98
CA THR A 73 -19.41 -11.31 12.32
C THR A 73 -19.32 -11.14 10.81
N GLY A 74 -18.10 -11.01 10.26
CA GLY A 74 -17.88 -10.63 8.86
C GLY A 74 -18.27 -9.19 8.55
N THR A 75 -18.51 -8.35 9.56
CA THR A 75 -18.92 -6.94 9.41
C THR A 75 -17.99 -6.02 10.18
N ALA A 76 -17.77 -4.80 9.68
CA ALA A 76 -16.97 -3.80 10.39
C ALA A 76 -17.85 -2.94 11.32
N LEU A 77 -17.32 -2.52 12.48
CA LEU A 77 -18.01 -1.67 13.45
C LEU A 77 -18.07 -0.19 13.05
N ILE A 78 -17.38 0.19 11.99
CA ILE A 78 -17.19 1.57 11.57
C ILE A 78 -18.41 2.11 10.81
N ASP A 79 -18.82 3.33 11.13
CA ASP A 79 -19.79 4.06 10.32
C ASP A 79 -19.15 4.75 9.10
N GLU A 80 -19.97 5.05 8.10
CA GLU A 80 -19.55 5.67 6.84
C GLU A 80 -18.76 6.97 7.06
N ARG A 81 -19.20 7.84 7.98
CA ARG A 81 -18.54 9.14 8.24
C ARG A 81 -17.15 8.97 8.85
N LYS A 82 -16.97 7.97 9.70
CA LYS A 82 -15.67 7.65 10.30
C LYS A 82 -14.74 7.02 9.27
N PHE A 83 -15.27 6.16 8.38
CA PHE A 83 -14.53 5.61 7.25
C PHE A 83 -14.03 6.71 6.30
N GLU A 84 -14.93 7.58 5.82
CA GLU A 84 -14.57 8.69 4.93
C GLU A 84 -13.48 9.60 5.52
N ARG A 85 -13.58 9.88 6.82
CA ARG A 85 -12.60 10.71 7.52
C ARG A 85 -11.22 10.06 7.53
N ARG A 86 -11.14 8.75 7.81
CA ARG A 86 -9.87 8.01 7.81
C ARG A 86 -9.23 8.01 6.42
N VAL A 87 -10.03 7.81 5.37
CA VAL A 87 -9.55 7.92 3.98
C VAL A 87 -8.99 9.32 3.69
N LYS A 88 -9.74 10.38 4.05
CA LYS A 88 -9.31 11.77 3.84
C LYS A 88 -8.06 12.11 4.64
N THR A 89 -7.90 11.55 5.84
CA THR A 89 -6.67 11.71 6.64
C THR A 89 -5.49 11.00 6.00
N PHE A 90 -5.68 9.80 5.45
CA PHE A 90 -4.62 9.05 4.78
C PHE A 90 -4.11 9.73 3.50
N PHE A 91 -4.99 10.38 2.76
CA PHE A 91 -4.65 11.18 1.57
C PHE A 91 -4.74 12.69 1.84
N ILE A 92 -4.33 13.16 3.03
CA ILE A 92 -4.51 14.57 3.43
C ILE A 92 -3.84 15.56 2.46
N ASP A 93 -2.69 15.17 1.90
CA ASP A 93 -1.94 15.98 0.94
C ASP A 93 -2.41 15.77 -0.51
N HIS A 94 -3.38 14.88 -0.73
CA HIS A 94 -3.88 14.43 -2.04
C HIS A 94 -5.41 14.22 -2.01
N GLU A 95 -6.17 15.29 -1.76
CA GLU A 95 -7.63 15.25 -1.60
C GLU A 95 -8.34 14.63 -2.83
N GLU A 96 -7.78 14.80 -4.02
CA GLU A 96 -8.27 14.18 -5.25
C GLU A 96 -8.17 12.65 -5.22
N TRP A 97 -7.14 12.08 -4.57
CA TRP A 97 -7.00 10.63 -4.39
C TRP A 97 -7.99 10.08 -3.37
N ALA A 98 -8.22 10.80 -2.26
CA ALA A 98 -9.30 10.46 -1.34
C ALA A 98 -10.66 10.42 -2.05
N THR A 99 -10.95 11.44 -2.85
CA THR A 99 -12.22 11.55 -3.59
C THR A 99 -12.36 10.39 -4.59
N ALA A 100 -11.32 10.11 -5.37
CA ALA A 100 -11.32 9.00 -6.31
C ALA A 100 -11.54 7.64 -5.61
N TYR A 101 -10.88 7.41 -4.48
CA TYR A 101 -11.04 6.19 -3.70
C TYR A 101 -12.46 6.03 -3.14
N LEU A 102 -13.02 7.09 -2.55
CA LEU A 102 -14.38 7.05 -1.98
C LEU A 102 -15.45 6.82 -3.06
N ASN A 103 -15.29 7.43 -4.24
CA ASN A 103 -16.21 7.19 -5.35
C ASN A 103 -16.18 5.72 -5.81
N MET A 104 -14.98 5.16 -5.99
CA MET A 104 -14.81 3.73 -6.31
C MET A 104 -15.46 2.83 -5.24
N TRP A 105 -15.25 3.15 -3.97
CA TRP A 105 -15.82 2.39 -2.85
C TRP A 105 -17.36 2.44 -2.82
N ALA A 106 -17.94 3.62 -3.02
CA ALA A 106 -19.39 3.81 -3.09
C ALA A 106 -20.02 3.04 -4.26
N ASP A 107 -19.41 3.10 -5.44
CA ASP A 107 -19.85 2.34 -6.62
C ASP A 107 -19.73 0.83 -6.41
N ARG A 108 -18.78 0.36 -5.58
CA ARG A 108 -18.69 -1.06 -5.22
C ARG A 108 -19.83 -1.53 -4.33
N ILE A 109 -20.21 -0.73 -3.33
CA ILE A 109 -21.28 -1.09 -2.38
C ILE A 109 -22.65 -0.99 -3.05
N THR A 110 -22.84 0.04 -3.87
CA THR A 110 -24.06 0.24 -4.63
C THR A 110 -23.69 0.28 -6.11
N PRO A 111 -23.69 -0.88 -6.81
CA PRO A 111 -23.32 -0.96 -8.21
C PRO A 111 -24.19 -0.04 -9.05
N THR A 112 -23.68 1.15 -9.33
CA THR A 112 -24.14 1.94 -10.45
C THR A 112 -23.43 1.39 -11.69
N ASN A 113 -24.03 1.50 -12.89
CA ASN A 113 -23.37 1.09 -14.14
C ASN A 113 -22.05 1.88 -14.44
N ARG A 114 -21.48 2.61 -13.47
CA ARG A 114 -20.28 3.45 -13.55
C ARG A 114 -18.99 2.74 -13.16
N LEU A 115 -19.04 1.48 -12.67
CA LEU A 115 -17.83 0.68 -12.42
C LEU A 115 -16.95 0.52 -13.69
N ALA A 116 -17.56 0.60 -14.88
CA ALA A 116 -16.84 0.63 -16.16
C ALA A 116 -16.03 1.92 -16.40
N ASP A 117 -16.34 3.01 -15.68
CA ASP A 117 -15.69 4.32 -15.75
C ASP A 117 -14.76 4.60 -14.56
N CYS A 118 -14.51 3.61 -13.69
CA CYS A 118 -13.48 3.72 -12.65
C CYS A 118 -12.12 3.87 -13.34
N HIS A 119 -11.70 5.13 -13.50
CA HIS A 119 -10.37 5.47 -13.98
C HIS A 119 -9.35 4.73 -13.10
N PRO A 120 -8.38 4.00 -13.70
CA PRO A 120 -7.36 3.34 -12.92
C PRO A 120 -6.66 4.39 -12.04
N PHE A 121 -6.49 4.08 -10.75
CA PHE A 121 -5.78 4.96 -9.83
C PHE A 121 -4.42 5.35 -10.42
N PRO A 122 -4.02 6.63 -10.34
CA PRO A 122 -2.75 7.06 -10.90
C PRO A 122 -1.61 6.31 -10.20
N LYS A 123 -0.53 6.00 -10.93
CA LYS A 123 0.62 5.26 -10.37
C LYS A 123 1.18 5.90 -9.09
N SER A 124 1.13 7.24 -9.00
CA SER A 124 1.53 7.98 -7.80
C SER A 124 0.67 7.67 -6.58
N MET A 125 -0.65 7.50 -6.76
CA MET A 125 -1.54 7.10 -5.68
C MET A 125 -1.25 5.67 -5.23
N LEU A 126 -1.02 4.74 -6.17
CA LEU A 126 -0.65 3.36 -5.84
C LEU A 126 0.67 3.30 -5.08
N LEU A 127 1.66 4.10 -5.50
CA LEU A 127 2.92 4.22 -4.77
C LEU A 127 2.71 4.77 -3.36
N HIS A 128 1.91 5.82 -3.21
CA HIS A 128 1.59 6.39 -1.89
C HIS A 128 0.93 5.36 -0.98
N VAL A 129 -0.04 4.61 -1.51
CA VAL A 129 -0.69 3.49 -0.81
C VAL A 129 0.34 2.46 -0.38
N TYR A 130 1.25 2.07 -1.27
CA TYR A 130 2.31 1.12 -0.97
C TYR A 130 3.27 1.60 0.12
N GLN A 131 3.68 2.88 0.09
CA GLN A 131 4.64 3.44 1.03
C GLN A 131 4.06 3.65 2.43
N ASN A 132 2.75 3.94 2.51
CA ASN A 132 2.09 4.32 3.76
C ASN A 132 1.27 3.19 4.37
N ILE A 133 1.27 2.00 3.76
CA ILE A 133 0.59 0.83 4.29
C ILE A 133 1.59 -0.32 4.34
N ASP A 134 1.72 -0.91 5.52
CA ASP A 134 2.64 -2.03 5.82
C ASP A 134 2.18 -3.35 5.20
N TRP A 135 1.84 -3.36 3.91
CA TRP A 135 1.42 -4.56 3.19
C TRP A 135 2.57 -5.45 2.74
N ILE A 136 3.76 -4.86 2.60
CA ILE A 136 5.01 -5.56 2.30
C ILE A 136 6.08 -4.94 3.19
N GLU A 137 6.63 -5.74 4.09
CA GLU A 137 7.80 -5.33 4.85
C GLU A 137 9.02 -5.36 3.94
N LEU A 138 9.71 -4.22 3.79
CA LEU A 138 10.97 -4.13 3.06
C LEU A 138 12.14 -4.15 4.02
N ILE A 139 13.13 -4.99 3.74
CA ILE A 139 14.43 -4.98 4.42
C ILE A 139 15.39 -4.15 3.57
N ALA A 140 16.02 -3.13 4.18
CA ALA A 140 17.11 -2.38 3.59
C ALA A 140 18.40 -2.67 4.36
N ILE A 141 19.41 -3.25 3.69
CA ILE A 141 20.70 -3.61 4.29
C ILE A 141 21.80 -2.72 3.70
N PRO A 142 22.56 -1.97 4.51
CA PRO A 142 23.73 -1.26 4.03
C PRO A 142 24.73 -2.23 3.38
N THR A 143 25.12 -1.98 2.13
CA THR A 143 26.01 -2.88 1.38
C THR A 143 27.37 -3.09 2.05
N ARG A 144 27.83 -2.13 2.87
CA ARG A 144 29.06 -2.21 3.65
C ARG A 144 29.02 -3.34 4.69
N GLU A 145 27.84 -3.69 5.20
CA GLU A 145 27.66 -4.75 6.20
C GLU A 145 27.69 -6.15 5.57
N LEU A 146 27.37 -6.24 4.27
CA LEU A 146 27.44 -7.49 3.50
C LEU A 146 28.89 -7.89 3.18
N GLU A 147 29.78 -6.91 3.03
CA GLU A 147 31.21 -7.14 2.77
C GLU A 147 31.94 -7.72 3.99
N VAL A 148 31.48 -7.41 5.20
CA VAL A 148 32.10 -7.88 6.46
C VAL A 148 31.81 -9.35 6.74
N LYS A 149 30.68 -9.90 6.26
CA LYS A 149 30.31 -11.32 6.47
C LYS A 149 30.99 -12.31 5.52
N ARG A 150 31.84 -11.83 4.59
CA ARG A 150 32.56 -12.67 3.60
C ARG A 150 34.04 -12.94 3.96
N GLN A 151 34.49 -12.53 5.14
CA GLN A 151 35.81 -12.86 5.69
C GLN A 151 35.70 -13.91 6.79
#